data_AF-A0A150WRN9-F1
#
_entry.id   AF-A0A150WRN9-F1
#
_cell.length_a   1.000
_cell.length_b   1.000
_cell.length_c   1.000
_cell.angle_alpha   90.00
_cell.angle_beta   90.00
_cell.angle_gamma   90.00
#
_symmetry.space_group_name_H-M   'P 1'
#
loop_
_entity.id
_entity.type
_entity.pdbx_description
1 polymer ?
#
loop_
_entity_poly.entity_id
_entity_poly.type
_entity_poly.pdbx_seq_one_letter_code
_entity_poly.pdbx_strand_id
1 'polypeptide(L)'
;MKTLSMIMILLTLGTTVAFAQKKSPPPAGDRNYLVSTYLWSPTLTFGKYIHPQGIFQLEAGGNIYRDANIESRFRINANYKHYFQNFWFGSEFFLKGGVEYMKMSYSANDYSSTQNKGLGFKGDNISTIFALGHEWRKRSWVLGVDWASVRIPLTWQISDERVSTGADWEIHQLHDEESIYLKNTRFEYFHLYIGYNF
;
A
#
# COMPACT_ATOMS: atom_id res chain seq x y z
N MET A 1 32.05 0.78 -23.45
CA MET A 1 31.39 0.07 -22.33
C MET A 1 30.11 -0.56 -22.87
N LYS A 2 29.96 -1.89 -22.81
CA LYS A 2 28.71 -2.56 -23.23
C LYS A 2 27.65 -2.26 -22.17
N THR A 3 26.62 -1.52 -22.51
CA THR A 3 25.40 -1.39 -21.70
C THR A 3 24.68 -2.74 -21.71
N LEU A 4 24.98 -3.57 -20.71
CA LEU A 4 24.22 -4.79 -20.43
C LEU A 4 22.80 -4.38 -20.03
N SER A 5 21.84 -4.62 -20.93
CA SER A 5 20.43 -4.53 -20.62
C SER A 5 20.07 -5.74 -19.78
N MET A 6 20.14 -5.59 -18.47
CA MET A 6 19.84 -6.64 -17.50
C MET A 6 18.38 -6.47 -17.04
N ILE A 7 17.59 -7.55 -17.13
CA ILE A 7 16.18 -7.58 -16.74
C ILE A 7 16.09 -8.31 -15.41
N MET A 8 15.56 -7.64 -14.39
CA MET A 8 15.29 -8.24 -13.09
C MET A 8 13.79 -8.56 -12.97
N ILE A 9 13.49 -9.78 -12.51
CA ILE A 9 12.14 -10.17 -12.09
C ILE A 9 12.19 -10.45 -10.58
N LEU A 10 11.42 -9.69 -9.80
CA LEU A 10 11.23 -9.99 -8.37
C LEU A 10 9.82 -10.50 -8.10
N LEU A 11 9.77 -11.50 -7.23
CA LEU A 11 8.58 -12.02 -6.59
C LEU A 11 8.61 -11.56 -5.14
N THR A 12 7.75 -10.62 -4.81
CA THR A 12 7.78 -9.96 -3.52
C THR A 12 6.67 -10.52 -2.64
N LEU A 13 7.03 -10.90 -1.41
CA LEU A 13 6.10 -11.27 -0.36
C LEU A 13 6.17 -10.18 0.70
N GLY A 14 5.38 -9.13 0.50
CA GLY A 14 5.39 -7.96 1.37
C GLY A 14 4.40 -8.08 2.52
N THR A 15 4.89 -7.82 3.73
CA THR A 15 4.07 -7.51 4.91
C THR A 15 4.15 -6.03 5.19
N THR A 16 3.22 -5.23 4.69
CA THR A 16 3.20 -3.80 5.03
C THR A 16 2.60 -3.64 6.43
N VAL A 17 3.35 -3.10 7.39
CA VAL A 17 2.77 -2.57 8.64
C VAL A 17 2.53 -1.09 8.43
N ALA A 18 1.28 -0.72 8.16
CA ALA A 18 0.90 0.68 7.97
C ALA A 18 0.34 1.27 9.27
N PHE A 19 0.80 2.47 9.62
CA PHE A 19 0.23 3.25 10.72
C PHE A 19 -0.58 4.43 10.17
N ALA A 20 -1.85 4.51 10.55
CA ALA A 20 -2.70 5.67 10.30
C ALA A 20 -3.23 6.22 11.64
N GLN A 21 -3.26 7.55 11.77
CA GLN A 21 -3.94 8.20 12.89
C GLN A 21 -5.44 8.23 12.60
N LYS A 22 -6.23 7.62 13.49
CA LYS A 22 -7.69 7.68 13.47
C LYS A 22 -8.19 8.53 14.62
N LYS A 23 -9.02 9.53 14.33
CA LYS A 23 -9.77 10.29 15.33
C LYS A 23 -11.02 9.49 15.70
N SER A 24 -11.35 9.43 16.99
CA SER A 24 -12.52 8.66 17.45
C SER A 24 -13.82 9.41 17.15
N PRO A 25 -14.90 8.73 16.73
CA PRO A 25 -16.20 9.37 16.58
C PRO A 25 -16.76 9.79 17.96
N PRO A 26 -17.47 10.93 18.05
CA PRO A 26 -18.16 11.30 19.27
C PRO A 26 -19.19 10.20 19.66
N PRO A 27 -19.34 9.85 20.95
CA PRO A 27 -18.93 10.61 22.14
C PRO A 27 -17.61 10.13 22.78
N ALA A 28 -16.78 9.31 22.11
CA ALA A 28 -15.67 8.58 22.74
C ALA A 28 -14.46 9.44 23.19
N GLY A 29 -14.54 10.77 23.09
CA GLY A 29 -13.45 11.71 23.38
C GLY A 29 -12.36 11.70 22.31
N ASP A 30 -11.58 12.78 22.24
CA ASP A 30 -10.47 12.97 21.30
C ASP A 30 -9.30 12.01 21.62
N ARG A 31 -9.48 10.72 21.37
CA ARG A 31 -8.43 9.71 21.44
C ARG A 31 -7.92 9.47 20.03
N ASN A 32 -6.65 9.78 19.82
CA ASN A 32 -5.90 9.41 18.63
C ASN A 32 -5.45 7.95 18.80
N TYR A 33 -5.99 7.06 17.99
CA TYR A 33 -5.54 5.67 17.97
C TYR A 33 -4.64 5.45 16.75
N LEU A 34 -3.51 4.77 16.97
CA LEU A 34 -2.69 4.22 15.90
C LEU A 34 -3.35 2.95 15.40
N VAL A 35 -3.87 2.99 14.18
CA VAL A 35 -4.35 1.77 13.50
C VAL A 35 -3.13 1.10 12.88
N SER A 36 -2.68 0.00 13.47
CA SER A 36 -1.70 -0.90 12.85
C SER A 36 -2.44 -1.87 11.94
N THR A 37 -2.09 -1.88 10.66
CA THR A 37 -2.66 -2.79 9.68
C THR A 37 -1.56 -3.65 9.09
N TYR A 38 -1.71 -4.97 9.20
CA TYR A 38 -0.88 -5.95 8.51
C TYR A 38 -1.52 -6.27 7.16
N LEU A 39 -0.85 -5.92 6.07
CA LEU A 39 -1.32 -6.20 4.72
C LEU A 39 -0.32 -7.13 4.04
N TRP A 40 -0.81 -8.29 3.61
CA TRP A 40 -0.08 -9.22 2.77
C TRP A 40 -0.55 -9.04 1.33
N SER A 41 0.38 -8.76 0.41
CA SER A 41 0.08 -8.77 -1.02
C SER A 41 1.26 -9.32 -1.80
N PRO A 42 1.04 -10.33 -2.65
CA PRO A 42 2.06 -10.74 -3.60
C PRO A 42 2.22 -9.64 -4.66
N THR A 43 3.45 -9.25 -4.94
CA THR A 43 3.75 -8.31 -6.04
C THR A 43 4.73 -8.88 -7.02
N LEU A 44 4.60 -8.42 -8.26
CA LEU A 44 5.53 -8.70 -9.34
C LEU A 44 6.26 -7.40 -9.67
N THR A 45 7.58 -7.44 -9.62
CA THR A 45 8.42 -6.28 -9.93
C THR A 45 9.32 -6.59 -11.12
N PHE A 46 9.30 -5.69 -12.11
CA PHE A 46 10.16 -5.72 -13.28
C PHE A 46 11.12 -4.53 -13.20
N GLY A 47 12.42 -4.80 -13.29
CA GLY A 47 13.45 -3.78 -13.19
C GLY A 47 14.37 -3.75 -14.41
N LYS A 48 14.78 -2.54 -14.81
CA LYS A 48 15.86 -2.32 -15.78
C LYS A 48 16.88 -1.33 -15.24
N TYR A 49 18.15 -1.70 -15.28
CA TYR A 49 19.23 -0.80 -14.93
C TYR A 49 19.34 0.34 -15.94
N ILE A 50 19.34 1.56 -15.42
CA ILE A 50 19.58 2.79 -16.19
C ILE A 50 21.02 3.28 -16.01
N HIS A 51 21.62 3.01 -14.84
CA HIS A 51 23.03 3.23 -14.54
C HIS A 51 23.51 2.20 -13.48
N PRO A 52 24.83 2.06 -13.22
CA PRO A 52 25.34 1.04 -12.31
C PRO A 52 24.81 1.11 -10.86
N GLN A 53 24.33 2.29 -10.46
CA GLN A 53 23.80 2.58 -9.12
C GLN A 53 22.30 2.89 -9.18
N GLY A 54 21.62 2.60 -10.30
CA GLY A 54 20.24 3.02 -10.49
C GLY A 54 19.44 2.08 -11.36
N ILE A 55 18.28 1.70 -10.85
CA ILE A 55 17.31 0.87 -11.54
C ILE A 55 15.99 1.63 -11.63
N PHE A 56 15.32 1.49 -12.78
CA PHE A 56 13.92 1.81 -12.90
C PHE A 56 13.11 0.54 -12.72
N GLN A 57 12.10 0.57 -11.87
CA GLN A 57 11.24 -0.57 -11.55
C GLN A 57 9.78 -0.25 -11.79
N LEU A 58 9.07 -1.22 -12.37
CA LEU A 58 7.62 -1.29 -12.41
C LEU A 58 7.19 -2.40 -11.45
N GLU A 59 6.38 -2.08 -10.46
CA GLU A 59 5.78 -3.07 -9.57
C GLU A 59 4.27 -3.06 -9.73
N ALA A 60 3.66 -4.23 -9.82
CA ALA A 60 2.22 -4.38 -9.81
C ALA A 60 1.84 -5.43 -8.78
N GLY A 61 0.85 -5.09 -7.96
CA GLY A 61 0.34 -5.93 -6.91
C GLY A 61 -1.14 -5.67 -6.71
N GLY A 62 -1.77 -6.55 -5.95
CA GLY A 62 -3.19 -6.40 -5.67
C GLY A 62 -3.73 -7.52 -4.82
N ASN A 63 -5.04 -7.44 -4.58
CA ASN A 63 -5.75 -8.36 -3.70
C ASN A 63 -5.20 -8.35 -2.27
N ILE A 64 -5.07 -7.15 -1.70
CA ILE A 64 -4.91 -7.01 -0.25
C ILE A 64 -6.20 -7.48 0.41
N TYR A 65 -6.27 -8.76 0.79
CA TYR A 65 -7.37 -9.28 1.60
C TYR A 65 -7.10 -8.97 3.06
N ARG A 66 -7.94 -8.12 3.64
CA ARG A 66 -7.99 -7.91 5.09
C ARG A 66 -9.27 -8.54 5.63
N ASP A 67 -9.22 -9.84 5.90
CA ASP A 67 -10.18 -10.48 6.81
C ASP A 67 -9.59 -10.37 8.22
N ALA A 68 -9.94 -9.30 8.92
CA ALA A 68 -9.65 -9.20 10.35
C ALA A 68 -10.59 -10.16 11.11
N ASN A 69 -10.17 -11.42 11.26
CA ASN A 69 -10.89 -12.56 11.86
C ASN A 69 -11.96 -13.22 10.97
N ILE A 70 -12.25 -14.49 11.30
CA ILE A 70 -13.33 -15.34 10.77
C ILE A 70 -14.74 -14.70 10.95
N GLU A 71 -14.81 -13.56 11.65
CA GLU A 71 -16.00 -12.74 11.89
C GLU A 71 -15.92 -11.33 11.23
N SER A 72 -14.98 -11.11 10.30
CA SER A 72 -14.66 -9.76 9.77
C SER A 72 -15.86 -9.07 9.10
N ARG A 73 -16.19 -7.91 9.65
CA ARG A 73 -17.32 -7.05 9.26
C ARG A 73 -17.01 -6.11 8.09
N PHE A 74 -15.83 -6.20 7.49
CA PHE A 74 -15.42 -5.35 6.40
C PHE A 74 -14.43 -6.04 5.46
N ARG A 75 -14.48 -5.64 4.19
CA ARG A 75 -13.68 -6.12 3.08
C ARG A 75 -12.99 -4.93 2.43
N ILE A 76 -11.68 -5.05 2.27
CA ILE A 76 -10.86 -4.11 1.51
C ILE A 76 -10.34 -4.86 0.30
N ASN A 77 -10.37 -4.23 -0.87
CA ASN A 77 -9.67 -4.70 -2.05
C ASN A 77 -8.90 -3.52 -2.63
N ALA A 78 -7.58 -3.63 -2.66
CA ALA A 78 -6.70 -2.65 -3.28
C ALA A 78 -5.85 -3.31 -4.36
N ASN A 79 -5.71 -2.61 -5.48
CA ASN A 79 -4.80 -2.95 -6.56
C ASN A 79 -3.92 -1.74 -6.82
N TYR A 80 -2.62 -1.95 -6.97
CA TYR A 80 -1.66 -0.87 -7.10
C TYR A 80 -0.66 -1.14 -8.20
N LYS A 81 -0.15 -0.04 -8.75
CA LYS A 81 0.94 0.00 -9.71
C LYS A 81 1.94 1.02 -9.21
N HIS A 82 3.18 0.61 -9.03
CA HIS A 82 4.27 1.48 -8.64
C HIS A 82 5.27 1.65 -9.77
N TYR A 83 5.78 2.87 -9.89
CA TYR A 83 6.90 3.20 -10.73
C TYR A 83 7.99 3.76 -9.83
N PHE A 84 9.07 3.01 -9.64
CA PHE A 84 10.15 3.35 -8.74
C PHE A 84 11.46 3.58 -9.47
N GLN A 85 12.29 4.42 -8.86
CA GLN A 85 13.71 4.50 -9.12
C GLN A 85 14.45 4.20 -7.82
N ASN A 86 15.30 3.18 -7.82
CA ASN A 86 16.18 2.91 -6.68
C ASN A 86 17.56 3.46 -6.99
N PHE A 87 18.14 4.12 -6.00
CA PHE A 87 19.50 4.64 -6.00
C PHE A 87 20.29 3.96 -4.89
N TRP A 88 21.36 3.26 -5.26
CA TRP A 88 22.22 2.57 -4.29
C TRP A 88 23.35 3.47 -3.78
N PHE A 89 23.51 3.49 -2.46
CA PHE A 89 24.65 4.09 -1.76
C PHE A 89 25.56 2.96 -1.28
N GLY A 90 26.65 2.73 -2.03
CA GLY A 90 27.53 1.58 -1.78
C GLY A 90 26.97 0.30 -2.40
N SER A 91 27.22 -0.85 -1.74
CA SER A 91 26.91 -2.16 -2.30
C SER A 91 25.51 -2.69 -1.97
N GLU A 92 24.89 -2.21 -0.89
CA GLU A 92 23.69 -2.86 -0.34
C GLU A 92 22.59 -1.87 0.08
N PHE A 93 22.92 -0.66 0.53
CA PHE A 93 21.91 0.33 0.91
C PHE A 93 21.34 1.05 -0.29
N PHE A 94 20.03 1.33 -0.27
CA PHE A 94 19.38 2.11 -1.30
C PHE A 94 18.31 3.05 -0.77
N LEU A 95 18.07 4.12 -1.53
CA LEU A 95 16.88 4.94 -1.47
C LEU A 95 16.03 4.62 -2.70
N LYS A 96 14.77 4.29 -2.47
CA LYS A 96 13.74 4.07 -3.48
C LYS A 96 12.80 5.26 -3.47
N GLY A 97 12.54 5.83 -4.63
CA GLY A 97 11.62 6.96 -4.80
C GLY A 97 10.74 6.73 -6.03
N GLY A 98 9.47 7.11 -5.97
CA GLY A 98 8.57 6.84 -7.08
C GLY A 98 7.14 7.31 -6.90
N VAL A 99 6.29 6.88 -7.83
CA VAL A 99 4.86 7.19 -7.86
C VAL A 99 4.07 5.89 -7.82
N GLU A 100 3.02 5.90 -7.02
CA GLU A 100 1.99 4.87 -6.98
C GLU A 100 0.71 5.39 -7.61
N TYR A 101 0.04 4.52 -8.35
CA TYR A 101 -1.39 4.58 -8.59
C TYR A 101 -2.06 3.40 -7.89
N MET A 102 -3.02 3.66 -7.00
CA MET A 102 -3.78 2.63 -6.31
C MET A 102 -5.28 2.83 -6.54
N LYS A 103 -5.98 1.73 -6.84
CA LYS A 103 -7.43 1.65 -6.92
C LYS A 103 -7.94 0.78 -5.78
N MET A 104 -8.92 1.27 -5.04
CA MET A 104 -9.44 0.64 -3.83
C MET A 104 -10.96 0.51 -3.85
N SER A 105 -11.46 -0.56 -3.26
CA SER A 105 -12.84 -0.72 -2.82
C SER A 105 -12.86 -1.10 -1.34
N TYR A 106 -13.68 -0.39 -0.57
CA TYR A 106 -13.99 -0.68 0.82
C TYR A 106 -15.47 -1.02 0.94
N SER A 107 -15.80 -2.04 1.72
CA SER A 107 -17.18 -2.41 2.05
C SER A 107 -17.23 -2.98 3.46
N ALA A 108 -18.06 -2.43 4.33
CA ALA A 108 -18.41 -2.99 5.62
C ALA A 108 -19.88 -3.42 5.62
N ASN A 109 -20.15 -4.65 6.07
CA ASN A 109 -21.50 -5.20 6.19
C ASN A 109 -21.87 -5.33 7.67
N ASP A 110 -23.09 -4.93 8.02
CA ASP A 110 -23.64 -5.18 9.35
C ASP A 110 -24.44 -6.50 9.35
N TYR A 111 -24.04 -7.46 10.17
CA TYR A 111 -24.66 -8.81 10.23
C TYR A 111 -26.10 -8.78 10.79
N SER A 112 -26.55 -7.66 11.34
CA SER A 112 -27.76 -7.58 12.16
C SER A 112 -29.08 -7.42 11.38
N SER A 113 -29.09 -7.28 10.04
CA SER A 113 -30.37 -7.15 9.34
C SER A 113 -30.43 -7.86 8.00
N THR A 114 -31.54 -8.55 7.77
CA THR A 114 -32.03 -9.15 6.52
C THR A 114 -32.14 -8.18 5.33
N GLN A 115 -31.75 -6.92 5.51
CA GLN A 115 -31.58 -5.92 4.46
C GLN A 115 -30.11 -5.56 4.36
N ASN A 116 -29.56 -5.51 3.15
CA ASN A 116 -28.18 -5.13 2.83
C ASN A 116 -27.83 -3.71 3.32
N LYS A 117 -27.67 -3.53 4.63
CA LYS A 117 -27.10 -2.33 5.24
C LYS A 117 -25.57 -2.52 5.22
N GLY A 118 -24.93 -1.79 4.32
CA GLY A 118 -23.48 -1.70 4.25
C GLY A 118 -22.99 -0.27 4.05
N LEU A 119 -21.81 -0.01 4.58
CA LEU A 119 -21.00 1.20 4.36
C LEU A 119 -19.95 0.86 3.30
N GLY A 120 -19.70 1.69 2.31
CA GLY A 120 -18.67 1.37 1.33
C GLY A 120 -18.29 2.53 0.43
N PHE A 121 -17.07 2.47 -0.10
CA PHE A 121 -16.65 3.39 -1.16
C PHE A 121 -15.76 2.69 -2.18
N LYS A 122 -15.65 3.28 -3.36
CA LYS A 122 -14.61 2.98 -4.35
C LYS A 122 -13.94 4.27 -4.75
N GLY A 123 -12.62 4.21 -4.81
CA GLY A 123 -11.83 5.35 -5.25
C GLY A 123 -10.46 4.92 -5.71
N ASP A 124 -9.71 5.91 -6.15
CA ASP A 124 -8.34 5.79 -6.58
C ASP A 124 -7.52 6.95 -6.03
N ASN A 125 -6.23 6.73 -5.88
CA ASN A 125 -5.29 7.76 -5.53
C ASN A 125 -3.99 7.63 -6.31
N ILE A 126 -3.31 8.76 -6.45
CA ILE A 126 -1.93 8.83 -6.88
C ILE A 126 -1.12 9.33 -5.71
N SER A 127 -0.05 8.63 -5.37
CA SER A 127 0.83 8.98 -4.25
C SER A 127 2.27 9.02 -4.70
N THR A 128 3.09 9.84 -4.06
CA THR A 128 4.55 9.67 -4.11
C THR A 128 4.98 8.75 -2.98
N ILE A 129 5.99 7.91 -3.24
CA ILE A 129 6.53 6.97 -2.27
C ILE A 129 8.03 7.18 -2.17
N PHE A 130 8.54 7.19 -0.93
CA PHE A 130 9.96 7.15 -0.63
C PHE A 130 10.22 6.02 0.35
N ALA A 131 11.24 5.21 0.10
CA ALA A 131 11.60 4.08 0.94
C ALA A 131 13.11 3.99 1.11
N LEU A 132 13.55 3.64 2.31
CA LEU A 132 14.94 3.32 2.62
C LEU A 132 15.05 1.82 2.85
N GLY A 133 16.04 1.20 2.21
CA GLY A 133 16.16 -0.23 2.23
C GLY A 133 17.58 -0.75 2.11
N HIS A 134 17.67 -2.06 2.21
CA HIS A 134 18.89 -2.83 2.08
C HIS A 134 18.69 -4.01 1.16
N GLU A 135 19.66 -4.29 0.31
CA GLU A 135 19.61 -5.34 -0.70
C GLU A 135 20.88 -6.18 -0.69
N TRP A 136 20.72 -7.47 -0.45
CA TRP A 136 21.78 -8.47 -0.53
C TRP A 136 21.74 -9.16 -1.88
N ARG A 137 22.87 -9.15 -2.58
CA ARG A 137 23.03 -9.81 -3.88
C ARG A 137 23.98 -10.97 -3.76
N LYS A 138 23.53 -12.16 -4.16
CA LYS A 138 24.37 -13.36 -4.25
C LYS A 138 24.17 -14.00 -5.61
N ARG A 139 25.14 -13.79 -6.52
CA ARG A 139 25.07 -14.21 -7.93
C ARG A 139 23.82 -13.57 -8.58
N SER A 140 22.94 -14.40 -9.14
CA SER A 140 21.66 -14.00 -9.73
C SER A 140 20.53 -13.83 -8.73
N TRP A 141 20.74 -14.11 -7.44
CA TRP A 141 19.69 -13.95 -6.43
C TRP A 141 19.81 -12.60 -5.74
N VAL A 142 18.65 -11.98 -5.51
CA VAL A 142 18.48 -10.73 -4.78
C VAL A 142 17.52 -10.98 -3.63
N LEU A 143 17.93 -10.58 -2.44
CA LEU A 143 17.05 -10.45 -1.28
C LEU A 143 17.10 -8.99 -0.87
N GLY A 144 15.96 -8.32 -0.76
CA GLY A 144 15.95 -6.95 -0.28
C GLY A 144 14.82 -6.68 0.69
N VAL A 145 15.02 -5.64 1.47
CA VAL A 145 14.07 -5.18 2.47
C VAL A 145 13.97 -3.66 2.41
N ASP A 146 12.76 -3.13 2.30
CA ASP A 146 12.49 -1.72 2.59
C ASP A 146 12.22 -1.61 4.10
N TRP A 147 13.09 -0.95 4.86
CA TRP A 147 12.96 -0.84 6.32
C TRP A 147 11.83 0.09 6.72
N ALA A 148 11.77 1.24 6.04
CA ALA A 148 10.77 2.26 6.25
C ALA A 148 10.43 2.91 4.92
N SER A 149 9.14 3.10 4.69
CA SER A 149 8.62 3.87 3.58
C SER A 149 7.64 4.93 4.10
N VAL A 150 7.54 6.01 3.33
CA VAL A 150 6.50 7.02 3.49
C VAL A 150 5.80 7.18 2.15
N ARG A 151 4.48 7.17 2.21
CA ARG A 151 3.59 7.39 1.08
C ARG A 151 2.79 8.64 1.32
N ILE A 152 2.92 9.60 0.42
CA ILE A 152 2.28 10.90 0.49
C ILE A 152 1.28 10.99 -0.67
N PRO A 153 -0.04 11.04 -0.40
CA PRO A 153 -1.04 11.18 -1.45
C PRO A 153 -0.93 12.54 -2.12
N LEU A 154 -0.97 12.54 -3.45
CA LEU A 154 -0.92 13.74 -4.30
C LEU A 154 -2.31 14.12 -4.78
N THR A 155 -3.10 13.13 -5.20
CA THR A 155 -4.50 13.30 -5.61
C THR A 155 -5.29 12.05 -5.28
N TRP A 156 -6.59 12.22 -5.04
CA TRP A 156 -7.53 11.13 -4.81
C TRP A 156 -8.86 11.47 -5.46
N GLN A 157 -9.58 10.44 -5.89
CA GLN A 157 -10.93 10.57 -6.42
C GLN A 157 -11.81 9.47 -5.85
N ILE A 158 -13.03 9.83 -5.48
CA ILE A 158 -14.08 8.89 -5.07
C ILE A 158 -15.05 8.76 -6.24
N SER A 159 -15.38 7.52 -6.58
CA SER A 159 -16.21 7.16 -7.73
C SER A 159 -17.56 6.58 -7.32
N ASP A 160 -17.66 6.05 -6.10
CA ASP A 160 -18.84 5.35 -5.60
C ASP A 160 -18.82 5.45 -4.08
N GLU A 161 -19.95 5.83 -3.48
CA GLU A 161 -20.15 5.92 -2.04
C GLU A 161 -21.49 5.28 -1.71
N ARG A 162 -21.51 4.51 -0.62
CA ARG A 162 -22.70 3.83 -0.13
C ARG A 162 -22.79 3.96 1.38
N VAL A 163 -23.92 4.52 1.82
CA VAL A 163 -24.36 4.54 3.22
C VAL A 163 -25.74 3.90 3.30
N SER A 164 -26.08 3.32 4.45
CA SER A 164 -27.28 2.48 4.58
C SER A 164 -28.50 3.26 5.01
N THR A 165 -28.31 4.18 5.95
CA THR A 165 -29.38 4.98 6.53
C THR A 165 -29.20 6.46 6.24
N GLY A 166 -28.01 6.88 5.80
CA GLY A 166 -27.67 8.30 5.63
C GLY A 166 -27.57 9.05 6.96
N ALA A 167 -27.51 8.33 8.08
CA ALA A 167 -27.28 8.94 9.39
C ALA A 167 -25.90 9.62 9.42
N ASP A 168 -25.81 10.78 10.08
CA ASP A 168 -24.59 11.60 10.11
C ASP A 168 -23.35 10.81 10.56
N TRP A 169 -23.50 9.91 11.53
CA TRP A 169 -22.39 9.09 12.02
C TRP A 169 -21.90 8.06 10.98
N GLU A 170 -22.76 7.52 10.12
CA GLU A 170 -22.36 6.62 9.02
C GLU A 170 -21.57 7.38 7.96
N ILE A 171 -22.01 8.60 7.64
CA ILE A 171 -21.35 9.49 6.68
C ILE A 171 -19.98 9.90 7.24
N HIS A 172 -19.91 10.29 8.51
CA HIS A 172 -18.63 10.60 9.16
C HIS A 172 -17.69 9.40 9.17
N GLN A 173 -18.19 8.20 9.47
CA GLN A 173 -17.39 6.99 9.41
C GLN A 173 -16.89 6.71 7.99
N LEU A 174 -17.71 6.92 6.96
CA LEU A 174 -17.28 6.75 5.56
C LEU A 174 -16.09 7.67 5.23
N HIS A 175 -16.23 8.96 5.54
CA HIS A 175 -15.20 9.95 5.26
C HIS A 175 -13.92 9.74 6.07
N ASP A 176 -14.02 9.21 7.29
CA ASP A 176 -12.86 8.80 8.07
C ASP A 176 -12.11 7.65 7.38
N GLU A 177 -12.83 6.61 6.89
CA GLU A 177 -12.21 5.49 6.19
C GLU A 177 -11.62 5.92 4.83
N GLU A 178 -12.31 6.77 4.06
CA GLU A 178 -11.74 7.38 2.85
C GLU A 178 -10.43 8.11 3.17
N SER A 179 -10.41 8.87 4.27
CA SER A 179 -9.23 9.64 4.66
C SER A 179 -8.08 8.73 5.03
N ILE A 180 -8.34 7.70 5.83
CA ILE A 180 -7.34 6.71 6.26
C ILE A 180 -6.68 6.01 5.06
N TYR A 181 -7.47 5.60 4.06
CA TYR A 181 -6.93 4.77 2.98
C TYR A 181 -6.46 5.54 1.75
N LEU A 182 -7.10 6.66 1.40
CA LEU A 182 -6.83 7.39 0.16
C LEU A 182 -6.14 8.74 0.38
N LYS A 183 -6.47 9.45 1.47
CA LYS A 183 -6.10 10.88 1.65
C LYS A 183 -4.96 11.12 2.64
N ASN A 184 -4.68 10.18 3.54
CA ASN A 184 -3.66 10.33 4.57
C ASN A 184 -2.28 9.86 4.12
N THR A 185 -1.26 10.56 4.60
CA THR A 185 0.12 10.07 4.56
C THR A 185 0.24 8.79 5.36
N ARG A 186 0.87 7.78 4.78
CA ARG A 186 1.06 6.46 5.40
C ARG A 186 2.54 6.20 5.59
N PHE A 187 2.88 5.71 6.78
CA PHE A 187 4.19 5.14 7.05
C PHE A 187 4.08 3.64 7.01
N GLU A 188 4.92 3.02 6.19
CA GLU A 188 4.99 1.58 6.09
C GLU A 188 6.34 1.11 6.59
N TYR A 189 6.33 0.01 7.31
CA TYR A 189 7.54 -0.61 7.80
C TYR A 189 7.65 -2.01 7.23
N PHE A 190 8.88 -2.37 6.89
CA PHE A 190 9.29 -3.72 6.56
C PHE A 190 8.63 -4.33 5.32
N HIS A 191 9.20 -4.09 4.14
CA HIS A 191 8.77 -4.72 2.89
C HIS A 191 9.86 -5.68 2.39
N LEU A 192 9.64 -6.99 2.53
CA LEU A 192 10.61 -8.01 2.10
C LEU A 192 10.33 -8.47 0.67
N TYR A 193 11.38 -8.52 -0.16
CA TYR A 193 11.29 -9.02 -1.53
C TYR A 193 12.44 -9.98 -1.86
N ILE A 194 12.13 -10.99 -2.68
CA ILE A 194 13.12 -11.91 -3.25
C ILE A 194 13.04 -11.87 -4.77
N GLY A 195 14.19 -11.87 -5.43
CA GLY A 195 14.25 -11.72 -6.88
C GLY A 195 15.35 -12.52 -7.53
N TYR A 196 15.21 -12.65 -8.84
CA TYR A 196 16.19 -13.27 -9.70
C TYR A 196 16.59 -12.33 -10.85
N ASN A 197 17.88 -12.31 -11.10
CA ASN A 197 18.62 -11.43 -12.00
C ASN A 197 19.20 -12.26 -13.16
N PHE A 198 18.75 -12.00 -14.39
CA PHE A 198 19.23 -12.66 -15.61
C PHE A 198 20.19 -11.76 -16.40
#